data_AF-A0A7G8XD46-F1
#
_entry.id   AF-A0A7G8XD46-F1
#
_cell.length_a   1.000
_cell.length_b   1.000
_cell.length_c   1.000
_cell.angle_alpha   90.00
_cell.angle_beta   90.00
_cell.angle_gamma   90.00
#
_symmetry.space_group_name_H-M   'P 1'
#
loop_
_entity.id
_entity.type
_entity.pdbx_description
1 polymer ?
#
loop_
_entity_poly.entity_id
_entity_poly.type
_entity_poly.pdbx_seq_one_letter_code
_entity_poly.pdbx_strand_id
1 'polypeptide(L)'
;MTYGGAAGGVNLWIEITYNDVDDKIETVYYSDAKSYFSMEWKDENTLYIINEEIKYPNSNRSIELEIGKEIYHESGLVCQS
;
A
#
# COMPACT_ATOMS: atom_id res chain seq x y z
N MET A 1 4.05 31.69 8.79
CA MET A 1 2.65 31.58 8.35
C MET A 1 2.35 30.11 8.16
N THR A 2 1.66 29.51 9.12
CA THR A 2 1.15 28.14 9.04
C THR A 2 -0.19 28.19 8.31
N TYR A 3 -0.18 27.82 7.04
CA TYR A 3 -1.42 27.54 6.31
C TYR A 3 -2.16 26.42 7.05
N GLY A 4 -3.38 26.71 7.47
CA GLY A 4 -4.26 25.73 8.09
C GLY A 4 -4.85 24.74 7.08
N GLY A 5 -5.54 23.72 7.61
CA GLY A 5 -6.60 23.04 6.85
C GLY A 5 -6.50 21.52 6.87
N ALA A 6 -7.49 20.91 7.53
CA ALA A 6 -7.82 19.48 7.62
C ALA A 6 -6.90 18.61 8.50
N ALA A 7 -7.47 18.14 9.62
CA ALA A 7 -7.07 16.89 10.27
C ALA A 7 -7.53 15.69 9.41
N GLY A 8 -7.17 15.69 8.12
CA GLY A 8 -7.54 14.68 7.15
C GLY A 8 -6.27 14.07 6.60
N GLY A 9 -5.89 12.90 7.11
CA GLY A 9 -4.90 12.06 6.45
C GLY A 9 -5.43 11.62 5.08
N VAL A 10 -4.52 11.45 4.12
CA VAL A 10 -4.84 10.80 2.85
C VAL A 10 -4.67 9.30 3.05
N ASN A 11 -5.65 8.49 2.67
CA ASN A 11 -5.51 7.03 2.66
C ASN A 11 -5.04 6.56 1.28
N LEU A 12 -4.24 5.49 1.27
CA LEU A 12 -3.71 4.82 0.10
C LEU A 12 -4.25 3.38 0.09
N TRP A 13 -4.92 3.01 -0.99
CA TRP A 13 -5.36 1.65 -1.26
C TRP A 13 -4.84 1.18 -2.62
N ILE A 14 -4.45 -0.08 -2.71
CA ILE A 14 -3.97 -0.71 -3.96
C ILE A 14 -4.80 -1.94 -4.24
N GLU A 15 -5.36 -1.98 -5.45
CA GLU A 15 -6.20 -3.06 -5.95
C GLU A 15 -5.56 -3.63 -7.22
N ILE A 16 -5.49 -4.96 -7.30
CA ILE A 16 -5.05 -5.70 -8.49
C ILE A 16 -6.27 -6.29 -9.16
N THR A 17 -6.41 -6.07 -10.47
CA THR A 17 -7.49 -6.66 -11.28
C THR A 17 -6.91 -7.67 -12.26
N TYR A 18 -7.42 -8.90 -12.20
CA TYR A 18 -7.04 -9.98 -13.10
C TYR A 18 -8.01 -10.06 -14.27
N ASN A 19 -7.59 -9.61 -15.45
CA ASN A 19 -8.43 -9.59 -16.65
C ASN A 19 -8.70 -10.99 -17.23
N ASP A 20 -7.96 -12.01 -16.79
CA ASP A 20 -8.02 -13.36 -17.35
C ASP A 20 -9.03 -14.27 -16.63
N VAL A 21 -9.46 -13.86 -15.43
CA VAL A 21 -10.34 -14.63 -14.54
C VAL A 21 -11.44 -13.71 -14.03
N ASP A 22 -12.52 -13.60 -14.81
CA ASP A 22 -13.80 -12.98 -14.39
C ASP A 22 -13.65 -11.61 -13.71
N ASP A 23 -12.73 -10.78 -14.21
CA ASP A 23 -12.40 -9.46 -13.66
C ASP A 23 -12.20 -9.47 -12.13
N LYS A 24 -11.57 -10.53 -11.58
CA LYS A 24 -11.34 -10.64 -10.13
C LYS A 24 -10.51 -9.45 -9.64
N ILE A 25 -11.10 -8.65 -8.74
CA ILE A 25 -10.44 -7.55 -8.05
C ILE A 25 -9.99 -8.02 -6.67
N GLU A 26 -8.73 -7.76 -6.32
CA GLU A 26 -8.15 -8.10 -5.02
C GLU A 26 -7.45 -6.87 -4.42
N THR A 27 -7.89 -6.45 -3.23
CA THR A 27 -7.21 -5.38 -2.48
C THR A 27 -6.02 -5.98 -1.74
N VAL A 28 -4.83 -5.46 -2.01
CA VAL A 28 -3.56 -6.04 -1.50
C VAL A 28 -2.84 -5.12 -0.52
N TYR A 29 -3.19 -3.83 -0.49
CA TYR A 29 -2.53 -2.86 0.39
C TYR A 29 -3.48 -1.76 0.84
N TYR A 30 -3.46 -1.44 2.13
CA TYR A 30 -4.18 -0.31 2.72
C TYR A 30 -3.36 0.37 3.83
N SER A 31 -3.11 1.68 3.71
CA SER A 31 -2.46 2.48 4.76
C SER A 31 -2.70 3.98 4.60
N ASP A 32 -2.34 4.77 5.61
CA ASP A 32 -2.18 6.21 5.49
C ASP A 32 -1.03 6.54 4.51
N ALA A 33 -1.31 7.38 3.52
CA ALA A 33 -0.33 7.87 2.57
C ALA A 33 0.72 8.75 3.27
N LYS A 34 2.00 8.50 2.98
CA LYS A 34 3.13 9.30 3.46
C LYS A 34 3.63 10.25 2.36
N SER A 35 4.59 11.12 2.71
CA SER A 35 5.16 12.12 1.78
C SER A 35 5.77 11.53 0.50
N TYR A 36 6.25 10.29 0.53
CA TYR A 36 6.90 9.62 -0.58
C TYR A 36 6.24 8.26 -0.81
N PHE A 37 5.62 8.11 -1.98
CA PHE A 37 5.03 6.86 -2.43
C PHE A 37 5.65 6.43 -3.75
N SER A 38 5.98 5.15 -3.86
CA SER A 38 6.42 4.50 -5.10
C SER A 38 5.98 3.04 -5.10
N MET A 39 5.82 2.47 -6.28
CA MET A 39 5.42 1.08 -6.46
C MET A 39 6.11 0.50 -7.70
N GLU A 40 6.66 -0.71 -7.58
CA GLU A 40 7.21 -1.46 -8.71
C GLU A 40 6.88 -2.95 -8.61
N TRP A 41 6.64 -3.58 -9.76
CA TRP A 41 6.62 -5.04 -9.86
C TRP A 41 8.06 -5.55 -9.85
N LYS A 42 8.38 -6.45 -8.92
CA LYS A 42 9.68 -7.14 -8.87
C LYS A 42 9.71 -8.34 -9.79
N ASP A 43 8.57 -9.02 -9.90
CA ASP A 43 8.31 -10.15 -10.78
C ASP A 43 6.80 -10.24 -11.09
N GLU A 44 6.35 -11.37 -11.65
CA GLU A 44 4.95 -11.58 -12.06
C GLU A 44 3.95 -11.49 -10.90
N ASN A 45 4.35 -11.85 -9.68
CA ASN A 45 3.46 -11.94 -8.52
C ASN A 45 3.92 -11.12 -7.31
N THR A 46 5.09 -10.48 -7.37
CA THR A 46 5.64 -9.71 -6.24
C THR A 46 5.59 -8.21 -6.51
N LEU A 47 4.86 -7.50 -5.65
CA LEU A 47 4.74 -6.05 -5.70
C LEU A 47 5.55 -5.42 -4.57
N TYR A 48 6.48 -4.54 -4.92
CA TYR A 48 7.22 -3.74 -3.96
C TYR A 48 6.62 -2.34 -3.83
N ILE A 49 6.29 -1.97 -2.60
CA ILE A 49 5.65 -0.70 -2.26
C ILE A 49 6.55 0.07 -1.30
N ILE A 50 6.79 1.33 -1.61
CA ILE A 50 7.45 2.29 -0.75
C ILE A 50 6.41 3.32 -0.32
N ASN A 51 6.23 3.50 0.99
CA ASN A 51 5.36 4.52 1.59
C ASN A 51 6.08 5.15 2.80
N GLU A 52 6.84 6.21 2.54
CA GLU A 52 7.79 6.79 3.50
C GLU A 52 7.51 8.26 3.84
N GLU A 53 7.75 8.62 5.09
CA GLU A 53 7.64 9.98 5.60
C GLU A 53 9.01 10.49 6.02
N ILE A 54 9.60 11.36 5.19
CA ILE A 54 10.97 11.86 5.39
C ILE A 54 11.14 12.50 6.78
N LYS A 55 10.10 13.16 7.30
CA LYS A 55 10.13 13.83 8.61
C LYS A 55 9.94 12.87 9.78
N TYR A 56 9.39 11.68 9.53
CA TYR A 56 9.06 10.69 10.55
C TYR A 56 9.51 9.28 10.11
N PRO A 57 10.83 8.99 10.07
CA PRO A 57 11.36 7.72 9.56
C PRO A 57 10.80 6.47 10.27
N ASN A 58 10.42 6.57 11.54
CA ASN A 58 9.80 5.47 12.29
C ASN A 58 8.41 5.05 11.74
N SER A 59 7.78 5.93 10.96
CA SER A 59 6.51 5.69 10.29
C SER A 59 6.68 5.20 8.84
N ASN A 60 7.92 5.05 8.37
CA ASN A 60 8.20 4.51 7.04
C ASN A 60 7.68 3.08 6.96
N ARG A 61 7.03 2.77 5.83
CA ARG A 61 6.50 1.46 5.49
C ARG A 61 6.91 1.12 4.07
N SER A 62 7.89 0.24 3.97
CA SER A 62 8.31 -0.35 2.70
C SER A 62 8.09 -1.85 2.81
N ILE A 63 7.40 -2.43 1.84
CA ILE A 63 6.97 -3.83 1.90
C ILE A 63 7.00 -4.49 0.52
N GLU A 64 7.41 -5.74 0.50
CA GLU A 64 7.23 -6.65 -0.63
C GLU A 64 6.03 -7.54 -0.33
N LEU A 65 5.10 -7.63 -1.29
CA LEU A 65 3.87 -8.42 -1.15
C LEU A 65 3.79 -9.45 -2.26
N GLU A 66 3.55 -10.70 -1.88
CA GLU A 66 3.17 -11.76 -2.82
C GLU A 66 1.66 -11.70 -3.10
N ILE A 67 1.31 -11.20 -4.28
CA ILE A 67 -0.06 -10.99 -4.72
C ILE A 67 -0.80 -12.33 -4.82
N GLY A 68 -2.02 -12.37 -4.27
CA GLY A 68 -2.84 -13.59 -4.19
C GLY A 68 -2.54 -14.46 -2.96
N LYS A 69 -1.58 -14.06 -2.11
CA LYS A 69 -1.29 -14.72 -0.83
C LYS A 69 -1.33 -13.76 0.35
N GLU A 70 -0.85 -12.54 0.15
CA GLU A 70 -0.65 -11.57 1.21
C GLU A 70 -1.50 -10.32 0.99
N ILE A 71 -2.14 -9.85 2.08
CA ILE A 71 -2.77 -8.53 2.12
C ILE A 71 -2.09 -7.73 3.22
N TYR A 72 -1.66 -6.52 2.90
CA TYR A 72 -1.14 -5.58 3.86
C TYR A 72 -2.19 -4.59 4.33
N HIS A 73 -2.31 -4.46 5.64
CA HIS A 73 -2.98 -3.34 6.29
C HIS A 73 -1.97 -2.65 7.21
N GLU A 74 -2.04 -1.33 7.38
CA GLU A 74 -1.10 -0.61 8.26
C GLU A 74 -1.13 -1.11 9.72
N SER A 75 -2.22 -1.76 10.14
CA SER A 75 -2.33 -2.43 11.44
C SER A 75 -1.70 -3.82 11.50
N GLY A 76 -1.17 -4.36 10.39
CA GLY A 76 -0.53 -5.67 10.28
C GLY A 76 -0.85 -6.40 8.96
N LEU A 77 -0.03 -7.40 8.62
CA LEU A 77 -0.31 -8.33 7.53
C LEU A 77 -1.54 -9.18 7.87
N VAL A 78 -2.48 -9.24 6.93
CA VAL A 78 -3.65 -10.11 7.01
C VAL A 78 -3.36 -11.31 6.10
N CYS A 79 -3.13 -12.48 6.70
CA CYS A 79 -3.07 -13.72 5.92
C CYS A 79 -4.48 -14.08 5.45
N GLN A 80 -4.63 -14.45 4.18
CA GLN A 80 -5.84 -15.15 3.74
C GLN A 80 -5.77 -16.61 4.21
N SER A 81 -6.85 -17.08 4.84
CA SER A 81 -7.03 -18.45 5.33
C SER A 81 -7.52 -19.39 4.24
#